data_AF-A0A2M7DHF6-F1
#
_entry.id   AF-A0A2M7DHF6-F1
#
_cell.length_a   1.000
_cell.length_b   1.000
_cell.length_c   1.000
_cell.angle_alpha   90.00
_cell.angle_beta   90.00
_cell.angle_gamma   90.00
#
_symmetry.space_group_name_H-M   'P 1'
#
loop_
_entity.id
_entity.type
_entity.pdbx_description
1 polymer ?
#
loop_
_entity_poly.entity_id
_entity_poly.type
_entity_poly.pdbx_seq_one_letter_code
_entity_poly.pdbx_strand_id
1 'polypeptide(L)'
;MKKILIILVGCFSVFACKQGSNEYYLYHGLEGYNKFRYVNEDFIEGYKVQKIAFFQEADQLQYALLLDDSVKDETVSYYSLGLHVFLDKEKLPENKNFLVWDIKPEIQKMGTNKYIIGGFKDSIKKMDSLVFFLYDRERYQGVEGNRIVLKNIKL
;
A
#
# COMPACT_ATOMS: atom_id res chain seq x y z
N MET A 1 -34.82 -4.34 57.11
CA MET A 1 -35.34 -3.79 55.83
C MET A 1 -34.26 -2.97 55.16
N LYS A 2 -33.94 -3.28 53.89
CA LYS A 2 -33.25 -2.41 52.89
C LYS A 2 -31.77 -2.06 53.24
N LYS A 3 -30.75 -2.23 52.39
CA LYS A 3 -30.66 -2.35 50.94
C LYS A 3 -29.46 -3.23 50.57
N ILE A 4 -29.67 -4.13 49.62
CA ILE A 4 -28.66 -4.91 48.91
C ILE A 4 -28.38 -4.22 47.55
N LEU A 5 -27.14 -4.40 47.11
CA LEU A 5 -26.62 -4.40 45.74
C LEU A 5 -26.18 -3.07 45.10
N ILE A 6 -24.86 -2.91 45.20
CA ILE A 6 -23.96 -2.36 44.18
C ILE A 6 -24.21 -3.07 42.86
N ILE A 7 -24.46 -2.33 41.77
CA ILE A 7 -24.03 -2.73 40.43
C ILE A 7 -23.42 -1.51 39.75
N LEU A 8 -22.09 -1.47 39.80
CA LEU A 8 -21.24 -0.60 39.00
C LEU A 8 -21.20 -1.23 37.60
N VAL A 9 -22.17 -0.94 36.74
CA VAL A 9 -22.11 -1.35 35.33
C VAL A 9 -21.10 -0.43 34.65
N GLY A 10 -19.88 -0.94 34.50
CA GLY A 10 -18.81 -0.31 33.76
C GLY A 10 -19.23 -0.11 32.31
N CYS A 11 -19.31 1.15 31.89
CA CYS A 11 -19.17 1.54 30.50
C CYS A 11 -17.74 1.24 30.06
N PHE A 12 -17.45 -0.02 29.70
CA PHE A 12 -16.34 -0.33 28.83
C PHE A 12 -16.72 0.17 27.44
N SER A 13 -16.44 1.45 27.19
CA SER A 13 -16.42 2.03 25.86
C SER A 13 -15.44 1.21 25.03
N VAL A 14 -16.00 0.46 24.09
CA VAL A 14 -15.29 -0.25 23.04
C VAL A 14 -14.60 0.80 22.18
N PHE A 15 -13.38 1.19 22.56
CA PHE A 15 -12.41 1.76 21.65
C PHE A 15 -11.93 0.63 20.73
N ALA A 16 -12.81 0.19 19.83
CA ALA A 16 -12.42 -0.64 18.70
C ALA A 16 -11.60 0.27 17.76
N CYS A 17 -10.29 0.22 17.95
CA CYS A 17 -9.30 0.80 17.05
C CYS A 17 -9.67 0.49 15.59
N LYS A 18 -9.76 1.53 14.75
CA LYS A 18 -9.92 1.44 13.28
C LYS A 18 -8.85 0.57 12.58
N GLN A 19 -7.81 0.17 13.30
CA GLN A 19 -6.70 -0.65 12.84
C GLN A 19 -7.13 -2.07 12.39
N GLY A 20 -8.22 -2.62 12.94
CA GLY A 20 -8.68 -3.97 12.61
C GLY A 20 -9.27 -4.15 11.21
N SER A 21 -9.72 -3.09 10.52
CA SER A 21 -10.39 -3.26 9.23
C SER A 21 -9.44 -3.47 8.05
N ASN A 22 -8.29 -2.80 8.02
CA ASN A 22 -7.34 -2.93 6.92
C ASN A 22 -6.66 -4.32 6.95
N GLU A 23 -6.26 -4.76 8.14
CA GLU A 23 -5.67 -6.09 8.34
C GLU A 23 -6.60 -7.21 7.89
N TYR A 24 -7.92 -7.09 8.17
CA TYR A 24 -8.93 -8.02 7.67
C TYR A 24 -8.91 -8.12 6.14
N TYR A 25 -8.94 -7.00 5.42
CA TYR A 25 -8.92 -7.03 3.96
C TYR A 25 -7.61 -7.59 3.41
N LEU A 26 -6.47 -7.26 4.03
CA LEU A 26 -5.17 -7.81 3.62
C LEU A 26 -5.13 -9.33 3.83
N TYR A 27 -5.63 -9.83 4.97
CA TYR A 27 -5.69 -11.26 5.27
C TYR A 27 -6.53 -12.03 4.25
N HIS A 28 -7.60 -11.42 3.74
CA HIS A 28 -8.52 -11.99 2.74
C HIS A 28 -8.21 -11.57 1.29
N GLY A 29 -6.96 -11.24 0.94
CA GLY A 29 -6.59 -11.03 -0.47
C GLY A 29 -7.29 -9.82 -1.12
N LEU A 30 -7.66 -8.82 -0.31
CA LEU A 30 -8.45 -7.64 -0.66
C LEU A 30 -9.91 -7.96 -1.06
N GLU A 31 -10.42 -9.15 -0.73
CA GLU A 31 -11.83 -9.50 -0.96
C GLU A 31 -12.76 -8.57 -0.17
N GLY A 32 -13.82 -8.10 -0.81
CA GLY A 32 -14.79 -7.16 -0.22
C GLY A 32 -14.28 -5.73 -0.05
N TYR A 33 -12.98 -5.46 -0.27
CA TYR A 33 -12.47 -4.08 -0.33
C TYR A 33 -12.93 -3.42 -1.63
N ASN A 34 -13.37 -2.16 -1.59
CA ASN A 34 -13.90 -1.47 -2.78
C ASN A 34 -12.91 -0.50 -3.44
N LYS A 35 -11.77 -0.22 -2.79
CA LYS A 35 -10.73 0.69 -3.29
C LYS A 35 -9.47 -0.07 -3.71
N PHE A 36 -9.65 -1.13 -4.49
CA PHE A 36 -8.54 -1.84 -5.15
C PHE A 36 -8.70 -1.84 -6.67
N ARG A 37 -7.63 -2.23 -7.35
CA ARG A 37 -7.58 -2.41 -8.80
C ARG A 37 -6.91 -3.72 -9.13
N TYR A 38 -7.48 -4.44 -10.09
CA TYR A 38 -6.78 -5.52 -10.77
C TYR A 38 -5.72 -4.92 -11.69
N VAL A 39 -4.52 -5.45 -11.61
CA VAL A 39 -3.39 -5.04 -12.45
C VAL A 39 -2.92 -6.26 -13.25
N ASN A 40 -2.55 -7.33 -12.56
CA ASN A 40 -2.05 -8.57 -13.16
C ASN A 40 -0.88 -8.35 -14.12
N GLU A 41 0.09 -7.53 -13.70
CA GLU A 41 1.27 -7.19 -14.50
C GLU A 41 2.54 -7.65 -13.79
N ASP A 42 3.49 -8.13 -14.60
CA ASP A 42 4.85 -8.46 -14.17
C ASP A 42 5.73 -7.21 -14.28
N PHE A 43 6.42 -6.84 -13.20
CA PHE A 43 7.56 -5.92 -13.32
C PHE A 43 8.66 -6.58 -14.13
N ILE A 44 9.00 -7.81 -13.76
CA ILE A 44 9.93 -8.72 -14.42
C ILE A 44 9.40 -10.14 -14.25
N GLU A 45 9.96 -11.10 -14.99
CA GLU A 45 9.61 -12.51 -14.82
C GLU A 45 9.75 -12.96 -13.35
N GLY A 46 8.69 -13.56 -12.81
CA GLY A 46 8.66 -14.02 -11.42
C GLY A 46 8.39 -12.92 -10.38
N TYR A 47 8.03 -11.70 -10.81
CA TYR A 47 7.66 -10.60 -9.93
C TYR A 47 6.36 -9.92 -10.40
N LYS A 48 5.26 -10.68 -10.28
CA LYS A 48 3.91 -10.26 -10.67
C LYS A 48 3.14 -9.57 -9.54
N VAL A 49 2.50 -8.46 -9.87
CA VAL A 49 1.50 -7.79 -9.03
C VAL A 49 0.10 -8.06 -9.57
N GLN A 50 -0.73 -8.71 -8.76
CA GLN A 50 -2.10 -9.08 -9.11
C GLN A 50 -3.08 -7.91 -8.86
N LYS A 51 -3.01 -7.30 -7.68
CA LYS A 51 -3.90 -6.21 -7.27
C LYS A 51 -3.12 -5.09 -6.60
N ILE A 52 -3.67 -3.87 -6.68
CA ILE A 52 -3.18 -2.71 -5.92
C ILE A 52 -4.34 -2.09 -5.14
N ALA A 53 -4.14 -1.83 -3.86
CA ALA A 53 -5.08 -1.12 -3.00
C ALA A 53 -4.43 0.08 -2.32
N PHE A 54 -5.26 1.06 -1.94
CA PHE A 54 -4.84 2.23 -1.18
C PHE A 54 -5.63 2.32 0.12
N PHE A 55 -4.94 2.43 1.25
CA PHE A 55 -5.55 2.54 2.57
C PHE A 55 -5.24 3.90 3.19
N GLN A 56 -6.27 4.57 3.72
CA GLN A 56 -6.08 5.78 4.50
C GLN A 56 -5.93 5.40 5.98
N GLU A 57 -4.75 5.60 6.55
CA GLU A 57 -4.48 5.38 7.97
C GLU A 57 -4.09 6.69 8.64
N ALA A 58 -4.98 7.21 9.49
CA ALA A 58 -4.85 8.55 10.06
C ALA A 58 -4.52 9.59 8.97
N ASP A 59 -3.34 10.19 9.03
CA ASP A 59 -2.89 11.25 8.11
C ASP A 59 -2.02 10.73 6.95
N GLN A 60 -1.80 9.42 6.87
CA GLN A 60 -0.94 8.80 5.88
C GLN A 60 -1.73 7.91 4.92
N LEU A 61 -1.46 8.09 3.62
CA LEU A 61 -1.90 7.16 2.60
C LEU A 61 -0.91 6.00 2.55
N GLN A 62 -1.41 4.78 2.52
CA GLN A 62 -0.63 3.56 2.27
C GLN A 62 -1.08 2.92 0.97
N TYR A 63 -0.17 2.19 0.35
CA TYR A 63 -0.47 1.29 -0.76
C TYR A 63 -0.11 -0.14 -0.38
N ALA A 64 -0.87 -1.08 -0.93
CA ALA A 64 -0.58 -2.51 -0.86
C ALA A 64 -0.57 -3.11 -2.27
N LEU A 65 0.54 -3.73 -2.64
CA LEU A 65 0.70 -4.49 -3.88
C LEU A 65 0.51 -5.97 -3.54
N LEU A 66 -0.63 -6.57 -3.90
CA LEU A 66 -0.83 -8.01 -3.78
C LEU A 66 0.00 -8.71 -4.84
N LEU A 67 0.93 -9.54 -4.40
CA LEU A 67 1.83 -10.30 -5.24
C LEU A 67 1.23 -11.65 -5.61
N ASP A 68 1.67 -12.19 -6.74
CA ASP A 68 1.39 -13.58 -7.07
C ASP A 68 2.09 -14.56 -6.11
N ASP A 69 1.47 -15.70 -5.85
CA ASP A 69 1.99 -16.72 -4.92
C ASP A 69 3.37 -17.25 -5.33
N SER A 70 3.70 -17.20 -6.62
CA SER A 70 4.99 -17.64 -7.13
C SER A 70 6.15 -16.70 -6.81
N VAL A 71 5.87 -15.43 -6.42
CA VAL A 71 6.91 -14.43 -6.16
C VAL A 71 7.75 -14.80 -4.94
N LYS A 72 9.08 -14.75 -5.11
CA LYS A 72 10.08 -15.13 -4.09
C LYS A 72 10.67 -13.90 -3.40
N ASP A 73 11.01 -14.06 -2.11
CA ASP A 73 11.63 -13.02 -1.29
C ASP A 73 12.97 -12.54 -1.89
N GLU A 74 13.75 -13.46 -2.45
CA GLU A 74 15.03 -13.19 -3.12
C GLU A 74 14.86 -12.23 -4.31
N THR A 75 13.83 -12.46 -5.14
CA THR A 75 13.51 -11.61 -6.29
C THR A 75 13.10 -10.21 -5.83
N VAL A 76 12.25 -10.11 -4.80
CA VAL A 76 11.78 -8.83 -4.28
C VAL A 76 12.92 -8.02 -3.65
N SER A 77 13.72 -8.66 -2.79
CA SER A 77 14.76 -8.00 -2.00
C SER A 77 15.97 -7.53 -2.82
N TYR A 78 16.16 -8.06 -4.03
CA TYR A 78 17.22 -7.63 -4.95
C TYR A 78 16.99 -6.21 -5.49
N TYR A 79 15.74 -5.84 -5.75
CA TYR A 79 15.40 -4.55 -6.36
C TYR A 79 14.98 -3.50 -5.33
N SER A 80 15.08 -2.23 -5.71
CA SER A 80 14.31 -1.15 -5.07
C SER A 80 13.01 -0.93 -5.82
N LEU A 81 11.96 -0.56 -5.08
CA LEU A 81 10.67 -0.19 -5.65
C LEU A 81 10.58 1.34 -5.66
N GLY A 82 10.62 1.91 -6.86
CA GLY A 82 10.44 3.34 -7.11
C GLY A 82 8.99 3.69 -7.43
N LEU A 83 8.62 4.93 -7.12
CA LEU A 83 7.31 5.53 -7.34
C LEU A 83 7.48 6.90 -8.00
N HIS A 84 6.83 7.10 -9.15
CA HIS A 84 6.54 8.45 -9.65
C HIS A 84 5.10 8.82 -9.30
N VAL A 85 4.96 9.83 -8.45
CA VAL A 85 3.67 10.29 -7.93
C VAL A 85 3.31 11.60 -8.64
N PHE A 86 2.24 11.57 -9.45
CA PHE A 86 1.76 12.74 -10.17
C PHE A 86 0.60 13.36 -9.39
N LEU A 87 0.80 14.61 -8.98
CA LEU A 87 -0.15 15.40 -8.20
C LEU A 87 -0.60 16.64 -8.99
N ASP A 88 -1.67 17.30 -8.54
CA ASP A 88 -2.04 18.63 -9.01
C ASP A 88 -0.81 19.58 -8.94
N LYS A 89 -0.58 20.37 -10.00
CA LYS A 89 0.60 21.25 -10.14
C LYS A 89 0.85 22.16 -8.93
N GLU A 90 -0.21 22.61 -8.26
CA GLU A 90 -0.12 23.46 -7.07
C GLU A 90 0.58 22.78 -5.87
N LYS A 91 0.75 21.46 -5.90
CA LYS A 91 1.36 20.65 -4.85
C LYS A 91 2.76 20.14 -5.20
N LEU A 92 3.28 20.48 -6.37
CA LEU A 92 4.60 20.06 -6.81
C LEU A 92 5.62 21.20 -6.61
N PRO A 93 6.88 20.89 -6.25
CA PRO A 93 7.95 21.88 -6.27
C PRO A 93 8.10 22.54 -7.65
N GLU A 94 8.51 23.81 -7.69
CA GLU A 94 8.78 24.51 -8.95
C GLU A 94 9.72 23.66 -9.83
N ASN A 95 9.36 23.52 -11.11
CA ASN A 95 10.06 22.73 -12.12
C ASN A 95 9.99 21.19 -11.97
N LYS A 96 9.10 20.65 -11.13
CA LYS A 96 8.83 19.21 -11.08
C LYS A 96 7.45 18.86 -11.62
N ASN A 97 7.39 17.76 -12.39
CA ASN A 97 6.14 17.21 -12.92
C ASN A 97 5.60 16.04 -12.07
N PHE A 98 6.41 15.51 -11.16
CA PHE A 98 6.08 14.42 -10.25
C PHE A 98 7.02 14.41 -9.04
N LEU A 99 6.62 13.71 -7.97
CA LEU A 99 7.49 13.35 -6.87
C LEU A 99 8.09 11.97 -7.14
N VAL A 100 9.34 11.77 -6.74
CA VAL A 100 10.04 10.48 -6.82
C VAL A 100 10.29 9.99 -5.42
N TRP A 101 9.79 8.80 -5.12
CA TRP A 101 10.10 8.09 -3.87
C TRP A 101 10.52 6.67 -4.17
N ASP A 102 11.21 6.08 -3.23
CA ASP A 102 11.61 4.69 -3.29
C ASP A 102 11.56 4.06 -1.91
N ILE A 103 11.41 2.74 -1.92
CA ILE A 103 11.56 1.89 -0.75
C ILE A 103 12.47 0.72 -1.06
N LYS A 104 13.03 0.11 -0.01
CA LYS A 104 13.49 -1.28 -0.10
C LYS A 104 12.26 -2.17 0.15
N PRO A 105 11.70 -2.83 -0.88
CA PRO A 105 10.50 -3.63 -0.70
C PRO A 105 10.83 -4.90 0.09
N GLU A 106 9.89 -5.31 0.92
CA GLU A 106 9.93 -6.58 1.65
C GLU A 106 8.57 -7.25 1.51
N ILE A 107 8.55 -8.57 1.34
CA ILE A 107 7.30 -9.33 1.30
C ILE A 107 6.73 -9.43 2.72
N GLN A 108 5.55 -8.87 2.89
CA GLN A 108 4.74 -9.02 4.10
C GLN A 108 3.66 -10.07 3.85
N LYS A 109 3.59 -11.07 4.72
CA LYS A 109 2.60 -12.15 4.62
C LYS A 109 1.41 -11.86 5.53
N MET A 110 0.21 -11.88 4.96
CA MET A 110 -1.06 -11.73 5.69
C MET A 110 -1.95 -12.93 5.35
N GLY A 111 -1.97 -13.92 6.24
CA GLY A 111 -2.53 -15.24 5.93
C GLY A 111 -1.71 -15.93 4.84
N THR A 112 -2.36 -16.35 3.76
CA THR A 112 -1.69 -16.95 2.58
C THR A 112 -1.23 -15.90 1.57
N ASN A 113 -1.66 -14.65 1.71
CA ASN A 113 -1.42 -13.60 0.73
C ASN A 113 -0.06 -12.93 0.97
N LYS A 114 0.61 -12.57 -0.13
CA LYS A 114 1.90 -11.86 -0.14
C LYS A 114 1.72 -10.43 -0.60
N TYR A 115 2.26 -9.48 0.15
CA TYR A 115 2.16 -8.06 -0.17
C TYR A 115 3.51 -7.36 -0.14
N ILE A 116 3.62 -6.28 -0.92
CA ILE A 116 4.49 -5.16 -0.57
C ILE A 116 3.60 -4.03 -0.08
N ILE A 117 3.85 -3.58 1.14
CA ILE A 117 3.09 -2.50 1.77
C ILE A 117 4.05 -1.34 2.01
N GLY A 118 3.66 -0.16 1.54
CA GLY A 118 4.43 1.06 1.72
C GLY A 118 3.53 2.26 1.98
N GLY A 119 4.11 3.28 2.59
CA GLY A 119 3.45 4.55 2.88
C GLY A 119 3.91 5.65 1.95
N PHE A 120 2.99 6.55 1.61
CA PHE A 120 3.35 7.84 1.01
C PHE A 120 3.98 8.72 2.11
N LYS A 121 5.09 9.40 1.82
CA LYS A 121 5.81 10.23 2.82
C LYS A 121 5.00 11.46 3.21
N ASP A 122 4.28 12.02 2.25
CA ASP A 122 3.48 13.23 2.41
C ASP A 122 1.97 12.92 2.48
N SER A 123 1.20 13.84 3.04
CA SER A 123 -0.27 13.74 3.06
C SER A 123 -0.86 13.95 1.66
N ILE A 124 -1.18 12.85 0.98
CA ILE A 124 -1.75 12.88 -0.37
C ILE A 124 -3.27 12.81 -0.29
N LYS A 125 -3.93 13.94 -0.57
CA LYS A 125 -5.40 14.01 -0.68
C LYS A 125 -5.93 13.67 -2.07
N LYS A 126 -5.12 13.88 -3.11
CA LYS A 126 -5.46 13.65 -4.52
C LYS A 126 -4.20 13.27 -5.28
N MET A 127 -4.33 12.35 -6.22
CA MET A 127 -3.25 11.88 -7.08
C MET A 127 -3.83 11.51 -8.46
N ASP A 128 -3.26 12.08 -9.52
CA ASP A 128 -3.75 11.87 -10.88
C ASP A 128 -3.30 10.52 -11.42
N SER A 129 -2.02 10.23 -11.23
CA SER A 129 -1.42 8.96 -11.62
C SER A 129 -0.25 8.58 -10.73
N LEU A 130 0.02 7.28 -10.72
CA LEU A 130 1.11 6.66 -9.98
C LEU A 130 1.80 5.66 -10.89
N VAL A 131 3.13 5.70 -10.91
CA VAL A 131 3.94 4.73 -11.64
C VAL A 131 4.82 4.00 -10.65
N PHE A 132 4.68 2.69 -10.55
CA PHE A 132 5.63 1.84 -9.86
C PHE A 132 6.68 1.33 -10.86
N PHE A 133 7.92 1.25 -10.43
CA PHE A 133 9.03 0.74 -11.23
C PHE A 133 10.10 0.09 -10.35
N LEU A 134 10.86 -0.85 -10.92
CA LEU A 134 12.02 -1.43 -10.24
C LEU A 134 13.31 -0.78 -10.72
N TYR A 135 14.34 -0.80 -9.87
CA TYR A 135 15.71 -0.50 -10.26
C TYR A 135 16.71 -1.25 -9.37
N ASP A 136 17.88 -1.55 -9.89
CA ASP A 136 19.01 -2.08 -9.11
C ASP A 136 19.63 -0.95 -8.28
N ARG A 137 19.64 -1.11 -6.96
CA ARG A 137 20.20 -0.13 -6.01
C ARG A 137 21.71 -0.08 -6.05
N GLU A 138 22.36 -1.23 -6.22
CA GLU A 138 23.81 -1.38 -6.20
C GLU A 138 24.44 -0.90 -7.51
N ARG A 139 23.68 -1.02 -8.61
CA ARG A 139 24.12 -0.65 -9.95
C ARG A 139 23.04 0.20 -10.61
N TYR A 140 22.83 1.43 -10.13
CA TYR A 140 21.81 2.30 -10.69
C TYR A 140 21.99 2.49 -12.22
N GLN A 141 21.25 1.70 -13.01
CA GLN A 141 21.27 1.67 -14.47
C GLN A 141 19.96 2.19 -15.07
N GLY A 142 19.01 2.60 -14.23
CA GLY A 142 17.70 3.08 -14.63
C GLY A 142 16.59 2.12 -14.21
N VAL A 143 15.48 2.16 -14.94
CA VAL A 143 14.32 1.30 -14.66
C VAL A 143 14.58 -0.11 -15.19
N GLU A 144 14.36 -1.10 -14.34
CA GLU A 144 14.41 -2.52 -14.66
C GLU A 144 13.01 -3.04 -14.95
N GLY A 145 12.86 -3.68 -16.12
CA GLY A 145 11.60 -4.28 -16.55
C GLY A 145 10.48 -3.29 -16.89
N ASN A 146 9.24 -3.75 -16.69
CA ASN A 146 8.04 -2.99 -16.95
C ASN A 146 7.72 -2.00 -15.83
N ARG A 147 6.90 -1.01 -16.17
CA ARG A 147 6.32 -0.07 -15.21
C ARG A 147 4.85 -0.36 -15.04
N ILE A 148 4.39 -0.40 -13.80
CA ILE A 148 2.96 -0.52 -13.50
C ILE A 148 2.39 0.89 -13.35
N VAL A 149 1.46 1.25 -14.23
CA VAL A 149 0.91 2.61 -14.32
C VAL A 149 -0.56 2.63 -13.91
N LEU A 150 -0.87 3.39 -12.85
CA LEU A 150 -2.22 3.65 -12.40
C LEU A 150 -2.63 5.08 -12.74
N LYS A 151 -3.79 5.26 -13.38
CA LYS A 151 -4.36 6.58 -13.71
C LYS A 151 -5.73 6.77 -13.07
N ASN A 152 -6.16 8.02 -12.86
CA ASN A 152 -7.48 8.35 -12.32
C ASN A 152 -7.73 7.72 -10.94
N ILE A 153 -6.74 7.79 -10.04
CA ILE A 153 -6.78 7.11 -8.74
C ILE A 153 -7.80 7.82 -7.83
N LYS A 154 -8.76 7.06 -7.31
CA LYS A 154 -9.75 7.54 -6.34
C LYS A 154 -9.31 7.05 -4.95
N LEU A 155 -8.88 7.99 -4.11
CA LEU A 155 -8.41 7.75 -2.75
C LEU A 155 -9.56 7.69 -1.75
#